data_AF-A0A8S0PDN5-F1
#
_entry.id   AF-A0A8S0PDN5-F1
#
_cell.length_a   1.000
_cell.length_b   1.000
_cell.length_c   1.000
_cell.angle_alpha   90.00
_cell.angle_beta   90.00
_cell.angle_gamma   90.00
#
_symmetry.space_group_name_H-M   'P 1'
#
loop_
_entity.id
_entity.type
_entity.pdbx_description
1 polymer ?
#
loop_
_entity_poly.entity_id
_entity_poly.type
_entity_poly.pdbx_seq_one_letter_code
_entity_poly.pdbx_strand_id
1 'polypeptide(L)' 'MAQVQLEALIHPSFDGLRDPNVRLPNGRFLPPLFNFKPHELKGVPVKLLEKLIPKHGRKQYPILAL' A
#
# COMPACT_ATOMS: atom_id res chain seq x y z
N MET A 1 -13.49 9.10 -10.33
CA MET A 1 -12.30 9.02 -11.19
C MET A 1 -11.04 8.49 -10.50
N ALA A 2 -10.93 8.43 -9.16
CA ALA A 2 -9.74 7.91 -8.47
C ALA A 2 -9.70 6.38 -8.24
N GLN A 3 -10.83 5.68 -8.43
CA GLN A 3 -10.97 4.28 -8.03
C GLN A 3 -10.08 3.33 -8.84
N VAL A 4 -9.96 3.55 -10.15
CA VAL A 4 -9.21 2.68 -11.08
C VAL A 4 -7.70 2.67 -10.76
N GLN A 5 -7.15 3.75 -10.21
CA GLN A 5 -5.72 3.86 -9.96
C GLN A 5 -5.27 3.00 -8.77
N LEU A 6 -6.10 2.89 -7.73
CA LEU A 6 -5.76 2.11 -6.54
C LEU A 6 -5.90 0.60 -6.76
N GLU A 7 -6.82 0.18 -7.64
CA GLU A 7 -6.93 -1.23 -8.05
C GLU A 7 -5.71 -1.69 -8.85
N ALA A 8 -5.10 -0.82 -9.67
CA ALA A 8 -3.85 -1.17 -10.35
C ALA A 8 -2.70 -1.40 -9.36
N LEU A 9 -2.69 -0.71 -8.22
CA LEU A 9 -1.67 -0.90 -7.20
C LEU A 9 -1.74 -2.28 -6.57
N ILE A 10 -2.91 -2.92 -6.48
CA ILE A 10 -3.06 -4.29 -5.95
C ILE A 10 -2.71 -5.40 -6.96
N HIS A 11 -2.20 -5.04 -8.13
CA HIS A 11 -1.82 -6.02 -9.15
C HIS A 11 -0.60 -6.86 -8.71
N PRO A 12 -0.53 -8.17 -9.02
CA PRO A 12 0.56 -9.06 -8.60
C PRO A 12 1.97 -8.61 -9.02
N SER A 13 2.09 -7.85 -10.11
CA SER A 13 3.38 -7.28 -10.53
C SER A 13 4.00 -6.33 -9.51
N PHE A 14 3.23 -5.83 -8.55
CA PHE A 14 3.70 -4.98 -7.45
C PHE A 14 3.86 -5.75 -6.12
N ASP A 15 3.59 -7.06 -6.06
CA ASP A 15 3.67 -7.82 -4.80
C ASP A 15 5.09 -7.85 -4.21
N GLY A 16 6.13 -7.83 -5.05
CA GLY A 16 7.51 -7.69 -4.58
C GLY A 16 7.73 -6.40 -3.79
N LEU A 17 7.06 -5.31 -4.15
CA LEU A 17 7.21 -4.03 -3.43
C LEU A 17 6.53 -4.03 -2.04
N ARG A 18 5.70 -5.04 -1.75
CA ARG A 18 5.05 -5.24 -0.44
C ARG A 18 5.92 -6.06 0.52
N ASP A 19 7.02 -6.63 0.07
CA ASP A 19 7.94 -7.35 0.95
C ASP A 19 8.84 -6.34 1.69
N PRO A 20 8.86 -6.34 3.04
CA PRO A 20 9.71 -5.43 3.82
C PRO A 20 11.22 -5.64 3.57
N ASN A 21 11.62 -6.78 3.03
CA ASN A 21 13.01 -7.10 2.71
C ASN A 21 13.44 -6.64 1.33
N VAL A 22 12.51 -6.23 0.46
CA VAL A 22 12.89 -5.78 -0.87
C VAL A 22 13.74 -4.52 -0.81
N ARG A 23 14.75 -4.52 -1.67
CA ARG A 23 15.75 -3.49 -1.82
C ARG A 23 15.74 -3.01 -3.26
N LEU A 24 16.09 -1.75 -3.44
CA LEU A 24 16.44 -1.23 -4.75
C LEU A 24 17.68 -1.96 -5.29
N PRO A 25 17.90 -2.00 -6.62
CA PRO A 25 19.10 -2.62 -7.21
C PRO A 25 20.42 -2.06 -6.66
N ASN A 26 20.40 -0.85 -6.11
CA ASN A 26 21.53 -0.21 -5.44
C ASN A 26 21.73 -0.63 -3.97
N GLY A 27 20.96 -1.61 -3.47
CA GLY A 27 21.01 -2.11 -2.10
C GLY A 27 20.32 -1.23 -1.05
N ARG A 28 19.70 -0.10 -1.43
CA ARG A 28 18.96 0.77 -0.50
C ARG A 28 17.55 0.24 -0.25
N PHE A 29 16.96 0.66 0.87
CA PHE A 29 15.54 0.43 1.14
C PHE A 29 14.65 1.12 0.11
N LEU A 30 13.48 0.54 -0.12
CA LEU A 30 12.42 1.21 -0.88
C LEU A 30 12.01 2.52 -0.18
N PRO A 31 11.64 3.57 -0.94
CA PRO A 31 10.99 4.74 -0.36
C PRO A 31 9.64 4.36 0.27
N PRO A 32 8.99 5.24 1.05
CA PRO A 32 7.66 4.98 1.59
C PRO A 32 6.65 4.83 0.43
N LEU A 33 6.23 3.59 0.16
CA LEU A 33 5.30 3.27 -0.94
C LEU A 33 3.83 3.29 -0.51
N PHE A 34 3.57 3.10 0.78
CA PHE A 34 2.22 2.89 1.33
C PHE A 34 1.84 4.00 2.32
N ASN A 35 2.34 5.22 2.12
CA ASN A 35 2.10 6.40 2.96
C ASN A 35 0.94 7.27 2.44
N PHE A 36 -0.15 6.65 1.99
CA PHE A 36 -1.37 7.31 1.53
C PHE A 36 -1.94 8.28 2.57
N LYS A 37 -2.38 9.44 2.11
CA LYS A 37 -3.07 10.46 2.88
C LYS A 37 -4.56 10.11 3.02
N PRO A 38 -5.25 10.60 4.08
CA PRO A 38 -6.66 10.30 4.31
C PRO A 38 -7.59 10.64 3.13
N HIS A 39 -7.29 11.70 2.38
CA HIS A 39 -8.08 12.10 1.22
C HIS A 39 -7.89 11.17 0.01
N GLU A 40 -6.76 10.47 -0.09
CA GLU A 40 -6.47 9.50 -1.15
C GLU A 40 -7.23 8.19 -0.93
N LEU A 41 -7.53 7.88 0.34
CA LEU A 41 -8.28 6.70 0.75
C LEU A 41 -9.79 6.95 0.86
N LYS A 42 -10.24 8.18 0.60
CA LYS A 42 -11.66 8.55 0.73
C LYS A 42 -12.51 7.79 -0.29
N GLY A 43 -13.48 7.01 0.20
CA GLY A 43 -14.37 6.21 -0.64
C GLY A 43 -13.77 4.88 -1.11
N VAL A 44 -12.58 4.52 -0.64
CA VAL A 44 -11.96 3.23 -0.94
C VAL A 44 -12.57 2.16 -0.03
N PRO A 45 -13.07 1.04 -0.58
CA PRO A 45 -13.59 -0.06 0.22
C PRO A 45 -12.52 -0.64 1.15
N VAL A 46 -12.89 -1.00 2.39
CA VAL A 46 -11.95 -1.56 3.38
C VAL A 46 -11.21 -2.79 2.84
N LYS A 47 -11.90 -3.67 2.11
CA LYS A 47 -11.28 -4.84 1.45
C LYS A 47 -10.16 -4.47 0.49
N LEU A 48 -10.26 -3.33 -0.19
CA LEU A 48 -9.22 -2.84 -1.09
C LEU A 48 -8.07 -2.23 -0.29
N LEU A 49 -8.37 -1.49 0.79
CA LEU A 49 -7.36 -0.97 1.71
C LEU A 49 -6.49 -2.07 2.32
N GLU A 50 -7.06 -3.21 2.69
CA GLU A 50 -6.32 -4.35 3.24
C GLU A 50 -5.32 -4.98 2.25
N LYS A 51 -5.62 -4.93 0.95
CA LYS A 51 -4.75 -5.39 -0.14
C LYS A 51 -3.73 -4.33 -0.54
N LEU A 52 -4.13 -3.07 -0.50
CA LEU A 52 -3.31 -1.92 -0.83
C LEU A 52 -2.22 -1.70 0.21
N ILE A 53 -2.57 -1.77 1.50
CA ILE A 53 -1.68 -1.50 2.63
C ILE A 53 -1.20 -2.83 3.25
N PRO A 54 0.09 -3.18 3.11
CA PRO A 54 0.64 -4.42 3.64
C PRO A 54 0.68 -4.41 5.17
N LYS A 55 0.71 -5.60 5.79
CA LYS A 55 0.65 -5.78 7.26
C LYS A 55 1.62 -4.87 8.03
N HIS A 56 2.85 -4.72 7.55
CA HIS A 56 3.88 -3.89 8.19
C HIS A 56 3.59 -2.38 8.11
N GLY A 57 2.77 -1.93 7.15
CA GLY A 57 2.34 -0.54 6.98
C GLY A 57 1.04 -0.19 7.72
N ARG A 58 0.25 -1.20 8.15
CA ARG A 58 -1.06 -0.99 8.80
C ARG A 58 -0.99 -0.21 10.11
N LYS A 59 0.16 -0.20 10.78
CA LYS A 59 0.38 0.57 12.02
C LYS A 59 0.04 2.06 11.87
N GLN A 60 0.16 2.60 10.66
CA GLN A 60 -0.13 4.01 10.38
C GLN A 60 -1.63 4.30 10.12
N TYR A 61 -2.45 3.25 9.99
CA TYR A 61 -3.86 3.33 9.61
C TYR A 61 -4.74 2.69 10.68
N PRO A 62 -5.33 3.49 11.58
CA PRO A 62 -6.17 2.97 12.66
C PRO A 62 -7.32 2.06 12.20
N ILE A 63 -7.88 2.32 11.02
CA ILE A 63 -8.95 1.50 10.42
C ILE A 63 -8.50 0.07 10.02
N LEU A 64 -7.20 -0.16 9.90
CA LEU A 64 -6.59 -1.45 9.57
C LEU A 64 -5.74 -2.03 10.71
N ALA A 65 -5.68 -1.34 11.86
CA ALA A 65 -4.84 -1.70 13.00
C ALA A 65 -5.54 -2.65 13.99
N LEU A 66 -6.73 -3.14 13.64
CA LEU A 66 -7.54 -4.09 14.41
C LEU A 66 -7.20 -5.54 14.06
#